data_AF-A0A9P0F0V5-F1
#
_entry.id   AF-A0A9P0F0V5-F1
#
_cell.length_a   1.000
_cell.length_b   1.000
_cell.length_c   1.000
_cell.angle_alpha   90.00
_cell.angle_beta   90.00
_cell.angle_gamma   90.00
#
_symmetry.space_group_name_H-M   'P 1'
#
loop_
_entity.id
_entity.type
_entity.pdbx_description
1 polymer ?
#
loop_
_entity_poly.entity_id
_entity_poly.type
_entity_poly.pdbx_seq_one_letter_code
_entity_poly.pdbx_strand_id
1 'polypeptide(L)'
;MSKVVLITNTSNDSNNNTTAADEDVAIAGFNQTLPTIYRCRAPIASLDCMEEFQSTAEQLCLQLTSGGLQGYTTPTSVSRQTSVVTPGLRYRNLGKSGLRVSSVGLGTWVTFGGNVSEEQAESVVVAAYDAGVNLFDISEAHSGTRAEIELGNILQKKNWKRHTYVVATKIYWNAKSEERGLSRKHIISSVQASLARLKLSYIDIVIVHKCDPMCPTEEIVRAMTHVISQGWVMYWGTSRWSPVEIMEAYTNCRQFNCITPIIEQTEYHIFCREKAELYLPELYNKIGIRISPCTACAILCVEGKK
;
A
#
# COMPACT_ATOMS: atom_id res chain seq x y z
N MET A 1 -59.01 -0.55 2.60
CA MET A 1 -58.97 0.24 3.85
C MET A 1 -57.51 0.66 4.06
N SER A 2 -57.08 1.82 3.51
CA SER A 2 -56.93 3.14 4.20
C SER A 2 -55.77 3.13 5.21
N LYS A 3 -54.76 4.03 5.28
CA LYS A 3 -54.36 5.35 4.70
C LYS A 3 -52.84 5.54 5.03
N VAL A 4 -51.93 5.93 4.13
CA VAL A 4 -51.36 7.29 3.80
C VAL A 4 -50.88 8.15 4.98
N VAL A 5 -49.59 8.58 4.97
CA VAL A 5 -49.11 9.99 5.03
C VAL A 5 -47.74 10.14 4.33
N LEU A 6 -47.65 11.13 3.42
CA LEU A 6 -46.48 11.67 2.71
C LEU A 6 -46.26 13.12 3.21
N ILE A 7 -45.00 13.56 3.38
CA ILE A 7 -44.63 14.98 3.29
C ILE A 7 -43.26 15.08 2.58
N THR A 8 -43.28 15.69 1.39
CA THR A 8 -42.13 16.24 0.66
C THR A 8 -42.10 17.75 0.88
N ASN A 9 -40.91 18.36 0.92
CA ASN A 9 -40.77 19.81 0.75
C ASN A 9 -39.52 20.14 -0.05
N THR A 10 -39.71 20.81 -1.19
CA THR A 10 -38.68 21.54 -1.96
C THR A 10 -39.23 22.88 -2.40
N SER A 11 -38.41 23.90 -2.17
CA SER A 11 -38.20 25.14 -2.94
C SER A 11 -39.25 26.25 -2.95
N ASN A 12 -38.76 27.48 -2.69
CA ASN A 12 -39.19 28.67 -3.42
C ASN A 12 -38.07 29.72 -3.45
N ASP A 13 -37.72 30.15 -4.66
CA ASP A 13 -36.84 31.27 -5.00
C ASP A 13 -37.56 32.61 -4.77
N SER A 14 -36.80 33.67 -4.45
CA SER A 14 -37.22 35.06 -4.66
C SER A 14 -36.00 35.97 -4.81
N ASN A 15 -35.80 36.49 -6.02
CA ASN A 15 -34.88 37.59 -6.36
C ASN A 15 -35.32 38.91 -5.72
N ASN A 16 -34.35 39.77 -5.38
CA ASN A 16 -34.47 41.22 -5.59
C ASN A 16 -33.08 41.88 -5.70
N ASN A 17 -32.99 42.82 -6.64
CA ASN A 17 -31.80 43.53 -7.11
C ASN A 17 -31.89 45.04 -6.74
N THR A 18 -30.80 45.79 -6.93
CA THR A 18 -30.58 47.27 -6.81
C THR A 18 -30.20 47.77 -5.40
N THR A 19 -29.13 48.55 -5.17
CA THR A 19 -28.64 49.76 -5.89
C THR A 19 -27.12 49.96 -5.73
N ALA A 20 -26.54 50.67 -6.70
CA ALA A 20 -25.15 51.12 -6.77
C ALA A 20 -24.92 52.44 -5.99
N ALA A 21 -23.71 52.65 -5.49
CA ALA A 21 -23.10 53.98 -5.35
C ALA A 21 -21.57 53.83 -5.24
N ASP A 22 -20.89 54.45 -6.20
CA ASP A 22 -19.46 54.64 -6.32
C ASP A 22 -18.90 55.54 -5.20
N GLU A 23 -17.73 55.22 -4.65
CA GLU A 23 -16.75 56.24 -4.26
C GLU A 23 -15.33 55.71 -4.53
N ASP A 24 -14.74 56.21 -5.62
CA ASP A 24 -13.31 56.17 -5.92
C ASP A 24 -12.56 57.17 -5.01
N VAL A 25 -11.54 56.72 -4.30
CA VAL A 25 -10.42 57.58 -3.85
C VAL A 25 -9.09 56.93 -4.21
N ALA A 26 -8.34 57.62 -5.05
CA ALA A 26 -7.07 57.22 -5.61
C ALA A 26 -5.86 57.55 -4.70
N ILE A 27 -5.00 56.53 -4.55
CA ILE A 27 -3.52 56.52 -4.63
C ILE A 27 -2.68 57.33 -3.62
N ALA A 28 -1.89 56.60 -2.83
CA ALA A 28 -0.48 56.92 -2.56
C ALA A 28 0.31 55.63 -2.30
N GLY A 29 1.41 55.44 -3.04
CA GLY A 29 2.09 54.16 -3.23
C GLY A 29 3.00 53.68 -2.11
N PHE A 30 3.30 52.37 -2.14
CA PHE A 30 4.50 51.78 -1.56
C PHE A 30 5.04 50.67 -2.46
N ASN A 31 6.38 50.65 -2.52
CA ASN A 31 7.24 49.88 -3.40
C ASN A 31 7.06 48.36 -3.35
N GLN A 32 7.39 47.77 -4.50
CA GLN A 32 7.66 46.37 -4.81
C GLN A 32 8.22 45.51 -3.67
N THR A 33 7.62 44.33 -3.46
CA THR A 33 8.34 43.06 -3.30
C THR A 33 7.47 41.90 -3.80
N LEU A 34 7.94 41.16 -4.81
CA LEU A 34 7.36 39.89 -5.26
C LEU A 34 7.29 38.89 -4.09
N PRO A 35 6.23 38.07 -3.97
CA PRO A 35 6.21 37.02 -2.94
C PRO A 35 7.30 35.98 -3.23
N THR A 36 8.21 35.82 -2.28
CA THR A 36 9.30 34.85 -2.29
C THR A 36 8.73 33.44 -2.48
N ILE A 37 9.03 32.82 -3.62
CA ILE A 37 8.81 31.38 -3.84
C ILE A 37 9.73 30.63 -2.89
N TYR A 38 9.17 30.04 -1.83
CA TYR A 38 9.88 29.05 -1.02
C TYR A 38 10.17 27.84 -1.90
N ARG A 39 11.38 27.78 -2.46
CA ARG A 39 11.92 26.52 -2.99
C ARG A 39 12.17 25.61 -1.80
N CYS A 40 11.22 24.72 -1.51
CA CYS A 40 11.46 23.58 -0.63
C CYS A 40 12.65 22.79 -1.20
N ARG A 41 13.83 22.96 -0.60
CA ARG A 41 14.93 22.02 -0.78
C ARG A 41 14.44 20.69 -0.23
N ALA A 42 14.42 19.66 -1.08
CA ALA A 42 14.22 18.29 -0.63
C ALA A 42 15.24 17.98 0.49
N PRO A 43 14.85 17.30 1.58
CA PRO A 43 15.81 16.82 2.54
C PRO A 43 16.76 15.86 1.83
N ILE A 44 18.06 16.14 1.95
CA ILE A 44 19.13 15.27 1.51
C ILE A 44 18.89 13.91 2.17
N ALA A 45 18.77 12.88 1.35
CA ALA A 45 18.66 11.49 1.82
C ALA A 45 19.83 11.16 2.75
N SER A 46 19.53 10.39 3.80
CA SER A 46 20.50 9.78 4.72
C SER A 46 21.73 9.26 3.98
N LEU A 47 22.91 9.42 4.61
CA LEU A 47 24.24 9.02 4.12
C LEU A 47 24.32 7.57 3.59
N ASP A 48 23.35 6.72 3.91
CA ASP A 48 23.21 5.34 3.43
C ASP A 48 23.03 5.22 1.89
N CYS A 49 22.86 6.33 1.17
CA CYS A 49 22.68 6.36 -0.28
C CYS A 49 23.98 6.48 -1.11
N MET A 50 25.16 6.57 -0.49
CA MET A 50 26.41 6.79 -1.24
C MET A 50 27.38 5.60 -1.27
N GLU A 51 27.30 4.64 -0.35
CA GLU A 51 28.27 3.52 -0.28
C GLU A 51 28.10 2.49 -1.42
N GLU A 52 26.88 2.35 -1.99
CA GLU A 52 26.64 1.41 -3.10
C GLU A 52 27.16 1.93 -4.47
N PHE A 53 27.43 3.22 -4.62
CA PHE A 53 27.98 3.77 -5.87
C PHE A 53 29.51 3.62 -5.95
N GLN A 54 30.22 3.68 -4.82
CA GLN A 54 31.68 3.51 -4.79
C GLN A 54 32.12 2.07 -5.04
N SER A 55 31.42 1.10 -4.43
CA SER A 55 31.77 -0.33 -4.57
C SER A 55 31.65 -0.84 -6.01
N THR A 56 30.68 -0.34 -6.77
CA THR A 56 30.49 -0.72 -8.19
C THR A 56 31.55 -0.08 -9.09
N ALA A 57 32.01 1.14 -8.77
CA ALA A 57 33.05 1.83 -9.53
C ALA A 57 34.45 1.23 -9.30
N GLU A 58 34.78 0.83 -8.07
CA GLU A 58 36.06 0.18 -7.76
C GLU A 58 36.19 -1.20 -8.41
N GLN A 59 35.10 -1.99 -8.45
CA GLN A 59 35.10 -3.30 -9.10
C GLN A 59 35.29 -3.22 -10.63
N LEU A 60 34.74 -2.18 -11.27
CA LEU A 60 34.94 -1.96 -12.72
C LEU A 60 36.36 -1.47 -13.04
N CYS A 61 36.97 -0.69 -12.14
CA CYS A 61 38.30 -0.11 -12.34
C CYS A 61 39.42 -1.17 -12.17
N LEU A 62 39.25 -2.12 -11.25
CA LEU A 62 40.20 -3.20 -11.00
C LEU A 62 40.22 -4.27 -12.10
N GLN A 63 39.12 -4.46 -12.85
CA GLN A 63 39.08 -5.42 -13.96
C GLN A 63 39.82 -4.95 -15.22
N LEU A 64 40.10 -3.66 -15.35
CA LEU A 64 40.79 -3.09 -16.51
C LEU A 64 42.30 -2.97 -16.34
N THR A 65 42.88 -3.31 -15.17
CA THR A 65 44.27 -2.94 -14.84
C THR A 65 45.21 -4.06 -14.39
N SER A 66 44.84 -5.35 -14.42
CA SER A 66 45.79 -6.40 -13.99
C SER A 66 45.84 -7.61 -14.92
N GLY A 67 46.77 -7.57 -15.87
CA GLY A 67 47.49 -8.76 -16.30
C GLY A 67 48.60 -9.07 -15.29
N GLY A 68 48.65 -10.31 -14.79
CA GLY A 68 49.86 -10.89 -14.19
C GLY A 68 49.80 -11.32 -12.71
N LEU A 69 49.92 -12.65 -12.53
CA LEU A 69 50.61 -13.39 -11.47
C LEU A 69 50.03 -13.49 -10.02
N GLN A 70 49.55 -14.71 -9.74
CA GLN A 70 49.95 -15.61 -8.64
C GLN A 70 49.41 -15.41 -7.21
N GLY A 71 48.41 -16.25 -6.88
CA GLY A 71 48.48 -17.21 -5.77
C GLY A 71 48.21 -16.73 -4.34
N TYR A 72 46.94 -16.81 -3.90
CA TYR A 72 46.62 -17.03 -2.48
C TYR A 72 45.36 -17.90 -2.33
N THR A 73 45.43 -18.80 -1.36
CA THR A 73 44.49 -19.87 -1.00
C THR A 73 43.08 -19.37 -0.65
N THR A 74 42.07 -20.03 -1.21
CA THR A 74 40.64 -19.81 -0.96
C THR A 74 40.19 -20.31 0.41
N PRO A 75 39.42 -19.53 1.19
CA PRO A 75 38.43 -20.07 2.09
C PRO A 75 37.11 -20.26 1.33
N THR A 76 36.52 -21.43 1.56
CA THR A 76 35.23 -21.94 1.11
C THR A 76 34.19 -20.87 0.78
N SER A 77 33.82 -20.78 -0.49
CA SER A 77 32.73 -19.94 -0.97
C SER A 77 31.40 -20.41 -0.37
N VAL A 78 30.81 -19.60 0.52
CA VAL A 78 29.39 -19.71 0.82
C VAL A 78 28.65 -19.49 -0.50
N SER A 79 27.91 -20.51 -0.94
CA SER A 79 27.05 -20.45 -2.12
C SER A 79 26.00 -19.34 -1.92
N ARG A 80 26.35 -18.13 -2.36
CA ARG A 80 25.42 -17.02 -2.48
C ARG A 80 24.57 -17.38 -3.69
N GLN A 81 23.36 -17.87 -3.46
CA GLN A 81 22.35 -17.96 -4.52
C GLN A 81 22.27 -16.59 -5.19
N THR A 82 22.75 -16.49 -6.42
CA THR A 82 22.58 -15.31 -7.26
C THR A 82 21.11 -15.28 -7.65
N SER A 83 20.26 -14.72 -6.78
CA SER A 83 18.96 -14.25 -7.21
C SER A 83 19.22 -13.28 -8.34
N VAL A 84 18.77 -13.60 -9.55
CA VAL A 84 18.82 -12.70 -10.70
C VAL A 84 17.89 -11.55 -10.38
N VAL A 85 18.39 -10.55 -9.64
CA VAL A 85 17.62 -9.34 -9.35
C VAL A 85 17.56 -8.58 -10.67
N THR A 86 16.34 -8.40 -11.20
CA THR A 86 16.12 -7.59 -12.39
C THR A 86 16.80 -6.23 -12.21
N PRO A 87 17.68 -5.80 -13.14
CA PRO A 87 18.33 -4.49 -13.05
C PRO A 87 17.31 -3.38 -12.82
N GLY A 88 17.46 -2.64 -11.72
CA GLY A 88 16.56 -1.53 -11.36
C GLY A 88 15.44 -1.85 -10.36
N LEU A 89 15.14 -3.13 -10.07
CA LEU A 89 14.19 -3.47 -9.00
C LEU A 89 14.84 -3.26 -7.62
N ARG A 90 14.26 -2.39 -6.78
CA ARG A 90 14.80 -2.06 -5.46
C ARG A 90 13.91 -2.63 -4.35
N TYR A 91 14.53 -3.12 -3.28
CA TYR A 91 13.82 -3.52 -2.06
C TYR A 91 13.91 -2.44 -1.00
N ARG A 92 12.77 -2.07 -0.43
CA ARG A 92 12.66 -1.00 0.56
C ARG A 92 11.84 -1.45 1.76
N ASN A 93 12.11 -0.87 2.91
CA ASN A 93 11.29 -1.10 4.10
C ASN A 93 9.87 -0.58 3.90
N LEU A 94 8.88 -1.33 4.34
CA LEU A 94 7.50 -0.90 4.34
C LEU A 94 7.23 -0.07 5.61
N GLY A 95 7.23 1.26 5.47
CA GLY A 95 7.16 2.13 6.64
C GLY A 95 8.52 2.27 7.31
N LYS A 96 8.47 2.48 8.62
CA LYS A 96 9.58 2.28 9.53
C LYS A 96 9.65 0.83 10.05
N SER A 97 8.85 -0.08 9.50
CA SER A 97 8.91 -1.50 9.87
C SER A 97 10.16 -2.18 9.31
N GLY A 98 10.50 -3.35 9.85
CA GLY A 98 11.59 -4.19 9.35
C GLY A 98 11.25 -4.99 8.09
N LEU A 99 9.99 -5.00 7.65
CA LEU A 99 9.55 -5.76 6.49
C LEU A 99 10.07 -5.12 5.20
N ARG A 100 10.85 -5.87 4.41
CA ARG A 100 11.37 -5.42 3.10
C ARG A 100 10.49 -5.92 1.96
N VAL A 101 10.00 -4.99 1.16
CA VAL A 101 9.19 -5.27 -0.03
C VAL A 101 9.87 -4.72 -1.27
N SER A 102 9.65 -5.38 -2.40
CA SER A 102 9.99 -4.91 -3.74
C SER A 102 9.27 -3.59 -4.03
N SER A 103 9.90 -2.70 -4.80
CA SER A 103 9.34 -1.39 -5.16
C SER A 103 8.10 -1.48 -6.05
N VAL A 104 7.86 -2.65 -6.64
CA VAL A 104 6.68 -3.00 -7.43
C VAL A 104 6.09 -4.27 -6.83
N GLY A 105 4.79 -4.29 -6.57
CA GLY A 105 4.03 -5.47 -6.18
C GLY A 105 3.10 -5.93 -7.29
N LEU A 106 2.68 -7.18 -7.25
CA LEU A 106 1.66 -7.73 -8.14
C LEU A 106 0.30 -7.68 -7.44
N GLY A 107 -0.60 -6.82 -7.93
CA GLY A 107 -2.01 -6.81 -7.53
C GLY A 107 -2.81 -7.81 -8.33
N THR A 108 -3.75 -8.52 -7.71
CA THR A 108 -4.58 -9.53 -8.37
C THR A 108 -5.97 -9.04 -8.77
N TRP A 109 -6.25 -7.75 -8.58
CA TRP A 109 -7.56 -7.17 -8.88
C TRP A 109 -7.86 -7.22 -10.38
N VAL A 110 -9.08 -7.61 -10.74
CA VAL A 110 -9.59 -7.82 -12.11
C VAL A 110 -8.95 -9.00 -12.83
N THR A 111 -7.67 -9.26 -12.69
CA THR A 111 -7.00 -10.32 -13.46
C THR A 111 -7.37 -11.72 -12.96
N PHE A 112 -7.32 -11.97 -11.64
CA PHE A 112 -7.48 -13.31 -11.07
C PHE A 112 -8.93 -13.63 -10.72
N GLY A 113 -9.32 -14.90 -10.87
CA GLY A 113 -10.64 -15.39 -10.49
C GLY A 113 -11.77 -15.23 -11.53
N GLY A 114 -11.46 -14.99 -12.81
CA GLY A 114 -12.47 -15.15 -13.87
C GLY A 114 -12.14 -14.54 -15.23
N ASN A 115 -11.23 -13.56 -15.31
CA ASN A 115 -10.91 -12.88 -16.57
C ASN A 115 -9.71 -13.49 -17.33
N VAL A 116 -8.92 -14.35 -16.67
CA VAL A 116 -7.78 -15.08 -17.25
C VAL A 116 -7.88 -16.56 -16.88
N SER A 117 -7.23 -17.43 -17.65
CA SER A 117 -7.14 -18.86 -17.30
C SER A 117 -6.17 -19.08 -16.13
N GLU A 118 -6.31 -20.20 -15.43
CA GLU A 118 -5.44 -20.53 -14.29
C GLU A 118 -3.95 -20.64 -14.71
N GLU A 119 -3.67 -21.12 -15.93
CA GLU A 119 -2.32 -21.19 -16.49
C GLU A 119 -1.73 -19.81 -16.77
N GLN A 120 -2.55 -18.86 -17.22
CA GLN A 120 -2.14 -17.48 -17.43
C GLN A 120 -1.85 -16.79 -16.09
N ALA A 121 -2.73 -16.97 -15.11
CA ALA A 121 -2.52 -16.48 -13.75
C ALA A 121 -1.22 -17.03 -13.15
N GLU A 122 -0.98 -18.34 -13.26
CA GLU A 122 0.27 -18.97 -12.84
C GLU A 122 1.48 -18.36 -13.54
N SER A 123 1.41 -18.19 -14.87
CA SER A 123 2.50 -17.63 -15.67
C SER A 123 2.85 -16.21 -15.24
N VAL A 124 1.85 -15.37 -14.94
CA VAL A 124 2.06 -13.99 -14.45
C VAL A 124 2.71 -13.99 -13.06
N VAL A 125 2.22 -14.83 -12.13
CA VAL A 125 2.79 -14.91 -10.77
C VAL A 125 4.24 -15.40 -10.81
N VAL A 126 4.54 -16.40 -11.63
CA VAL A 126 5.90 -16.92 -11.84
C VAL A 126 6.81 -15.86 -12.42
N ALA A 127 6.37 -15.18 -13.50
CA ALA A 127 7.16 -14.11 -14.12
C ALA A 127 7.46 -12.97 -13.13
N ALA A 128 6.49 -12.58 -12.30
CA ALA A 128 6.69 -11.58 -11.26
C ALA A 128 7.73 -12.04 -10.22
N TYR A 129 7.59 -13.26 -9.71
CA TYR A 129 8.51 -13.83 -8.72
C TYR A 129 9.93 -13.94 -9.27
N ASP A 130 10.08 -14.47 -10.49
CA ASP A 130 11.38 -14.63 -11.16
C ASP A 130 12.04 -13.27 -11.46
N ALA A 131 11.25 -12.22 -11.70
CA ALA A 131 11.74 -10.85 -11.83
C ALA A 131 12.17 -10.22 -10.49
N GLY A 132 11.92 -10.90 -9.35
CA GLY A 132 12.25 -10.44 -8.00
C GLY A 132 11.09 -9.75 -7.26
N VAL A 133 9.89 -9.69 -7.83
CA VAL A 133 8.71 -9.19 -7.10
C VAL A 133 8.41 -10.15 -5.96
N ASN A 134 8.34 -9.60 -4.75
CA ASN A 134 8.03 -10.37 -3.56
C ASN A 134 6.68 -10.00 -2.94
N LEU A 135 6.01 -8.93 -3.36
CA LEU A 135 4.75 -8.48 -2.78
C LEU A 135 3.58 -8.88 -3.68
N PHE A 136 2.69 -9.72 -3.15
CA PHE A 136 1.44 -10.14 -3.80
C PHE A 136 0.25 -9.57 -3.02
N ASP A 137 -0.53 -8.73 -3.69
CA ASP A 137 -1.64 -7.99 -3.09
C ASP A 137 -2.99 -8.51 -3.59
N ILE A 138 -3.83 -8.99 -2.67
CA ILE A 138 -5.12 -9.62 -2.94
C ILE A 138 -6.24 -9.03 -2.07
N SER A 139 -7.44 -9.59 -2.11
CA SER A 139 -8.52 -9.30 -1.14
C SER A 139 -9.57 -10.39 -1.15
N GLU A 140 -10.28 -10.54 -0.04
CA GLU A 140 -11.36 -11.51 0.09
C GLU A 140 -12.51 -11.27 -0.92
N ALA A 141 -12.73 -10.02 -1.31
CA ALA A 141 -13.82 -9.62 -2.19
C ALA A 141 -13.53 -9.89 -3.67
N HIS A 142 -12.26 -10.11 -4.04
CA HIS A 142 -11.87 -10.28 -5.44
C HIS A 142 -12.44 -11.58 -6.02
N SER A 143 -13.28 -11.42 -7.05
CA SER A 143 -13.87 -12.51 -7.80
C SER A 143 -14.58 -13.55 -6.91
N GLY A 144 -15.28 -13.07 -5.87
CA GLY A 144 -16.02 -13.92 -4.94
C GLY A 144 -15.12 -14.92 -4.19
N THR A 145 -13.97 -14.47 -3.71
CA THR A 145 -12.90 -15.26 -3.04
C THR A 145 -12.04 -16.16 -3.94
N ARG A 146 -12.35 -16.29 -5.23
CA ARG A 146 -11.64 -17.21 -6.13
C ARG A 146 -10.17 -16.83 -6.30
N ALA A 147 -9.86 -15.54 -6.30
CA ALA A 147 -8.49 -15.06 -6.47
C ALA A 147 -7.56 -15.60 -5.36
N GLU A 148 -8.02 -15.67 -4.11
CA GLU A 148 -7.22 -16.19 -3.00
C GLU A 148 -6.96 -17.70 -3.13
N ILE A 149 -7.95 -18.45 -3.61
CA ILE A 149 -7.82 -19.88 -3.87
C ILE A 149 -6.80 -20.13 -4.99
N GLU A 150 -6.90 -19.36 -6.07
CA GLU A 150 -6.01 -19.44 -7.22
C GLU A 150 -4.55 -19.12 -6.84
N LEU A 151 -4.32 -18.01 -6.13
CA LEU A 151 -2.99 -17.66 -5.62
C LEU A 151 -2.46 -18.75 -4.66
N GLY A 152 -3.29 -19.25 -3.74
CA GLY A 152 -2.91 -20.33 -2.82
C GLY A 152 -2.51 -21.62 -3.54
N ASN A 153 -3.23 -21.98 -4.61
CA ASN A 153 -2.90 -23.13 -5.45
C ASN A 153 -1.56 -22.93 -6.18
N ILE A 154 -1.32 -21.75 -6.73
CA ILE A 154 -0.05 -21.42 -7.42
C ILE A 154 1.12 -21.49 -6.43
N LEU A 155 1.00 -20.87 -5.26
CA LEU A 155 2.04 -20.87 -4.24
C LEU A 155 2.36 -22.29 -3.75
N GLN A 156 1.33 -23.11 -3.52
CA GLN A 156 1.48 -24.52 -3.13
C GLN A 156 2.15 -25.33 -4.25
N LYS A 157 1.73 -25.15 -5.51
CA LYS A 157 2.28 -25.85 -6.68
C LYS A 157 3.75 -25.50 -6.92
N LYS A 158 4.13 -24.23 -6.77
CA LYS A 158 5.51 -23.77 -6.96
C LYS A 158 6.42 -24.09 -5.78
N ASN A 159 5.85 -24.32 -4.59
CA ASN A 159 6.59 -24.71 -3.39
C ASN A 159 7.77 -23.75 -3.08
N TRP A 160 7.57 -22.45 -3.32
CA TRP A 160 8.54 -21.44 -2.92
C TRP A 160 8.62 -21.33 -1.41
N LYS A 161 9.81 -21.03 -0.90
CA LYS A 161 10.03 -20.87 0.55
C LYS A 161 9.17 -19.72 1.07
N ARG A 162 8.32 -19.97 2.07
CA ARG A 162 7.34 -18.97 2.59
C ARG A 162 7.93 -17.60 2.93
N HIS A 163 9.20 -17.54 3.37
CA HIS A 163 9.88 -16.30 3.74
C HIS A 163 10.41 -15.48 2.55
N THR A 164 10.33 -15.97 1.31
CA THR A 164 10.83 -15.25 0.13
C THR A 164 9.78 -14.32 -0.48
N TYR A 165 8.51 -14.46 -0.09
CA TYR A 165 7.41 -13.63 -0.58
C TYR A 165 6.55 -13.09 0.57
N VAL A 166 5.82 -12.04 0.26
CA VAL A 166 4.96 -11.24 1.12
C VAL A 166 3.55 -11.27 0.53
N VAL A 167 2.59 -11.78 1.28
CA VAL A 167 1.17 -11.80 0.90
C VAL A 167 0.42 -10.76 1.71
N ALA A 168 -0.22 -9.83 1.02
CA ALA A 168 -1.14 -8.86 1.58
C ALA A 168 -2.57 -9.19 1.14
N THR A 169 -3.51 -9.33 2.08
CA THR A 169 -4.95 -9.42 1.76
C THR A 169 -5.72 -8.28 2.42
N LYS A 170 -6.90 -7.97 1.88
CA LYS A 170 -7.78 -6.92 2.41
C LYS A 170 -9.08 -7.50 2.89
N ILE A 171 -9.57 -6.96 4.01
CA ILE A 171 -10.83 -7.33 4.63
C ILE A 171 -11.77 -6.12 4.72
N TYR A 172 -13.06 -6.33 4.43
CA TYR A 172 -14.17 -5.40 4.68
C TYR A 172 -15.50 -5.96 4.16
N TRP A 173 -15.49 -6.57 2.96
CA TRP A 173 -16.67 -7.08 2.29
C TRP A 173 -16.74 -8.58 2.43
N ASN A 174 -17.79 -9.09 3.07
CA ASN A 174 -18.05 -10.52 3.07
C ASN A 174 -18.48 -10.97 1.68
N ALA A 175 -17.78 -11.94 1.11
CA ALA A 175 -18.13 -12.50 -0.18
C ALA A 175 -19.34 -13.45 -0.14
N LYS A 176 -19.75 -13.91 1.06
CA LYS A 176 -20.80 -14.92 1.25
C LYS A 176 -22.09 -14.37 1.87
N SER A 177 -22.07 -13.16 2.40
CA SER A 177 -23.25 -12.51 2.99
C SER A 177 -23.21 -11.01 2.71
N GLU A 178 -24.35 -10.33 2.86
CA GLU A 178 -24.41 -8.86 2.85
C GLU A 178 -23.77 -8.24 4.11
N GLU A 179 -23.25 -9.05 5.04
CA GLU A 179 -22.53 -8.54 6.20
C GLU A 179 -21.26 -7.85 5.74
N ARG A 180 -21.13 -6.57 6.09
CA ARG A 180 -19.95 -5.75 5.81
C ARG A 180 -19.54 -5.09 7.10
N GLY A 181 -18.28 -4.71 7.18
CA GLY A 181 -17.77 -3.90 8.28
C GLY A 181 -16.66 -4.58 9.03
N LEU A 182 -16.26 -3.97 10.14
CA LEU A 182 -14.99 -4.26 10.79
C LEU A 182 -15.16 -4.73 12.24
N SER A 183 -16.32 -5.32 12.55
CA SER A 183 -16.51 -5.98 13.83
C SER A 183 -15.42 -7.02 14.08
N ARG A 184 -15.06 -7.22 15.35
CA ARG A 184 -14.09 -8.23 15.79
C ARG A 184 -14.43 -9.62 15.26
N LYS A 185 -15.72 -9.97 15.24
CA LYS A 185 -16.23 -11.23 14.70
C LYS A 185 -15.87 -11.37 13.21
N HIS A 186 -16.16 -10.32 12.42
CA HIS A 186 -15.87 -10.33 11.00
C HIS A 186 -14.37 -10.44 10.74
N ILE A 187 -13.55 -9.59 11.36
CA ILE A 187 -12.09 -9.58 11.21
C ILE A 187 -11.50 -10.98 11.48
N ILE A 188 -11.83 -11.60 12.61
CA ILE A 188 -11.29 -12.92 12.98
C ILE A 188 -11.73 -13.98 11.96
N SER A 189 -13.02 -14.01 11.62
CA SER A 189 -13.56 -15.00 10.69
C SER A 189 -13.00 -14.84 9.27
N SER A 190 -12.85 -13.61 8.78
CA SER A 190 -12.29 -13.31 7.45
C SER A 190 -10.81 -13.66 7.36
N VAL A 191 -10.01 -13.38 8.40
CA VAL A 191 -8.59 -13.78 8.43
C VAL A 191 -8.44 -15.29 8.37
N GLN A 192 -9.19 -16.03 9.20
CA GLN A 192 -9.15 -17.49 9.20
C GLN A 192 -9.63 -18.09 7.86
N ALA A 193 -10.69 -17.53 7.29
CA ALA A 193 -11.19 -17.98 5.99
C ALA A 193 -10.20 -17.68 4.86
N SER A 194 -9.52 -16.53 4.89
CA SER A 194 -8.50 -16.16 3.90
C SER A 194 -7.26 -17.07 4.01
N LEU A 195 -6.80 -17.39 5.22
CA LEU A 195 -5.72 -18.36 5.44
C LEU A 195 -6.06 -19.74 4.84
N ALA A 196 -7.28 -20.22 5.05
CA ALA A 196 -7.73 -21.49 4.49
C ALA A 196 -7.76 -21.48 2.95
N ARG A 197 -8.21 -20.38 2.34
CA ARG A 197 -8.22 -20.23 0.87
C ARG A 197 -6.82 -20.12 0.28
N LEU A 198 -5.96 -19.33 0.90
CA LEU A 198 -4.56 -19.16 0.50
C LEU A 198 -3.69 -20.38 0.81
N LYS A 199 -4.17 -21.31 1.66
CA LYS A 199 -3.43 -22.48 2.14
C LYS A 199 -2.10 -22.08 2.82
N LEU A 200 -2.12 -21.00 3.59
CA LEU A 200 -0.95 -20.47 4.30
C LEU A 200 -1.12 -20.63 5.81
N SER A 201 0.00 -20.74 6.53
CA SER A 201 0.01 -20.72 8.00
C SER A 201 -0.13 -19.31 8.58
N TYR A 202 0.33 -18.29 7.85
CA TYR A 202 0.19 -16.89 8.21
C TYR A 202 0.13 -15.99 6.96
N ILE A 203 -0.47 -14.82 7.12
CA ILE A 203 -0.50 -13.73 6.14
C ILE A 203 0.51 -12.65 6.60
N ASP A 204 1.26 -12.05 5.69
CA ASP A 204 2.24 -11.02 6.10
C ASP A 204 1.54 -9.73 6.47
N ILE A 205 0.55 -9.31 5.68
CA ILE A 205 -0.15 -8.04 5.89
C ILE A 205 -1.67 -8.24 5.72
N VAL A 206 -2.45 -7.85 6.72
CA VAL A 206 -3.90 -7.67 6.56
C VAL A 206 -4.23 -6.19 6.51
N ILE A 207 -4.88 -5.76 5.44
CA ILE A 207 -5.24 -4.37 5.19
C ILE A 207 -6.74 -4.19 5.40
N VAL A 208 -7.11 -3.20 6.20
CA VAL A 208 -8.50 -2.77 6.35
C VAL A 208 -8.90 -1.99 5.10
N HIS A 209 -9.78 -2.53 4.28
CA HIS A 209 -10.04 -1.99 2.92
C HIS A 209 -10.73 -0.62 2.92
N LYS A 210 -11.54 -0.34 3.94
CA LYS A 210 -12.25 0.93 4.08
C LYS A 210 -12.53 1.18 5.55
N CYS A 211 -12.59 2.45 5.97
CA CYS A 211 -13.08 2.78 7.31
C CYS A 211 -14.55 2.36 7.46
N ASP A 212 -14.91 1.86 8.64
CA ASP A 212 -16.27 1.49 9.00
C ASP A 212 -16.83 2.47 10.04
N PRO A 213 -17.73 3.39 9.65
CA PRO A 213 -18.26 4.39 10.57
C PRO A 213 -19.16 3.78 11.67
N MET A 214 -19.56 2.52 11.53
CA MET A 214 -20.41 1.82 12.51
C MET A 214 -19.60 1.04 13.54
N CYS A 215 -18.29 0.83 13.31
CA CYS A 215 -17.43 0.06 14.20
C CYS A 215 -16.43 1.01 14.90
N PRO A 216 -16.39 1.03 16.24
CA PRO A 216 -15.42 1.84 16.96
C PRO A 216 -13.98 1.46 16.59
N THR A 217 -13.15 2.46 16.33
CA THR A 217 -11.72 2.27 16.02
C THR A 217 -11.00 1.42 17.07
N GLU A 218 -11.37 1.54 18.35
CA GLU A 218 -10.83 0.70 19.43
C GLU A 218 -11.05 -0.80 19.17
N GLU A 219 -12.24 -1.20 18.72
CA GLU A 219 -12.55 -2.60 18.46
C GLU A 219 -11.69 -3.13 17.31
N ILE A 220 -11.52 -2.34 16.25
CA ILE A 220 -10.71 -2.66 15.09
C ILE A 220 -9.25 -2.87 15.51
N VAL A 221 -8.63 -1.94 16.24
CA VAL A 221 -7.22 -2.05 16.63
C VAL A 221 -6.97 -3.23 17.57
N ARG A 222 -7.92 -3.54 18.47
CA ARG A 222 -7.83 -4.71 19.36
C ARG A 222 -8.03 -6.02 18.60
N ALA A 223 -8.88 -6.04 17.58
CA ALA A 223 -9.07 -7.20 16.72
C ALA A 223 -7.82 -7.47 15.88
N MET A 224 -7.24 -6.44 15.26
CA MET A 224 -6.00 -6.54 14.49
C MET A 224 -4.81 -6.95 15.35
N THR A 225 -4.70 -6.38 16.55
CA THR A 225 -3.68 -6.81 17.52
C THR A 225 -3.87 -8.28 17.92
N HIS A 226 -5.11 -8.73 18.12
CA HIS A 226 -5.38 -10.12 18.47
C HIS A 226 -4.94 -11.11 17.38
N VAL A 227 -5.30 -10.87 16.10
CA VAL A 227 -4.92 -11.78 15.02
C VAL A 227 -3.40 -11.83 14.80
N ILE A 228 -2.69 -10.74 15.12
CA ILE A 228 -1.22 -10.73 15.11
C ILE A 228 -0.65 -11.53 16.29
N SER A 229 -1.18 -11.34 17.50
CA SER A 229 -0.76 -12.11 18.67
C SER A 229 -1.04 -13.60 18.55
N GLN A 230 -2.04 -14.00 17.75
CA GLN A 230 -2.30 -15.42 17.42
C GLN A 230 -1.31 -15.99 16.38
N GLY A 231 -0.48 -15.17 15.74
CA GLY A 231 0.46 -15.59 14.71
C GLY A 231 -0.18 -15.84 13.34
N TRP A 232 -1.46 -15.49 13.16
CA TRP A 232 -2.16 -15.61 11.88
C TRP A 232 -1.74 -14.53 10.89
N VAL A 233 -1.32 -13.39 11.41
CA VAL A 233 -0.96 -12.19 10.65
C VAL A 233 0.34 -11.61 11.22
N MET A 234 1.27 -11.15 10.37
CA MET A 234 2.50 -10.52 10.86
C MET A 234 2.32 -9.01 11.11
N TYR A 235 1.65 -8.33 10.19
CA TYR A 235 1.42 -6.88 10.25
C TYR A 235 0.02 -6.52 9.77
N TRP A 236 -0.41 -5.30 10.07
CA TRP A 236 -1.65 -4.77 9.53
C TRP A 236 -1.50 -3.36 8.98
N GLY A 237 -2.47 -2.95 8.18
CA GLY A 237 -2.53 -1.63 7.59
C GLY A 237 -3.94 -1.18 7.25
N THR A 238 -4.02 0.00 6.68
CA THR A 238 -5.26 0.67 6.31
C THR A 238 -5.29 0.93 4.81
N SER A 239 -6.47 1.14 4.24
CA SER A 239 -6.63 1.55 2.84
C SER A 239 -7.82 2.48 2.69
N ARG A 240 -7.62 3.57 1.93
CA ARG A 240 -8.62 4.63 1.73
C ARG A 240 -9.04 5.34 3.02
N TRP A 241 -8.22 5.28 4.07
CA TRP A 241 -8.47 6.03 5.31
C TRP A 241 -7.98 7.46 5.17
N SER A 242 -8.70 8.42 5.73
CA SER A 242 -8.23 9.79 5.87
C SER A 242 -7.04 9.87 6.83
N PRO A 243 -6.19 10.92 6.73
CA PRO A 243 -5.10 11.13 7.69
C PRO A 243 -5.58 11.18 9.14
N VAL A 244 -6.80 11.71 9.37
CA VAL A 244 -7.42 11.81 10.70
C VAL A 244 -7.74 10.41 11.25
N GLU A 245 -8.39 9.56 10.47
CA GLU A 245 -8.72 8.19 10.89
C GLU A 245 -7.45 7.35 11.16
N ILE A 246 -6.41 7.53 10.35
CA ILE A 246 -5.11 6.85 10.57
C ILE A 246 -4.48 7.28 11.89
N MET A 247 -4.49 8.60 12.19
CA MET A 247 -3.98 9.14 13.44
C MET A 247 -4.83 8.73 14.65
N GLU A 248 -6.15 8.61 14.49
CA GLU A 248 -7.04 8.09 15.51
C GLU A 248 -6.70 6.63 15.84
N ALA A 249 -6.55 5.78 14.82
CA ALA A 249 -6.11 4.39 15.00
C ALA A 249 -4.75 4.32 15.70
N TYR A 250 -3.78 5.14 15.28
CA TYR A 250 -2.48 5.22 15.93
C TYR A 250 -2.59 5.62 17.41
N THR A 251 -3.42 6.62 17.72
CA THR A 251 -3.62 7.11 19.09
C THR A 251 -4.26 6.04 19.97
N ASN A 252 -5.29 5.36 19.47
CA ASN A 252 -5.91 4.22 20.16
C ASN A 252 -4.90 3.08 20.37
N CYS A 253 -4.07 2.78 19.38
CA CYS A 253 -2.99 1.80 19.52
C CYS A 253 -2.04 2.17 20.66
N ARG A 254 -1.62 3.44 20.74
CA ARG A 254 -0.74 3.92 21.82
C ARG A 254 -1.41 3.87 23.18
N GLN A 255 -2.67 4.29 23.28
CA GLN A 255 -3.42 4.34 24.53
C GLN A 255 -3.67 2.94 25.10
N PHE A 256 -4.00 1.97 24.25
CA PHE A 256 -4.35 0.61 24.67
C PHE A 256 -3.21 -0.40 24.52
N ASN A 257 -1.98 0.06 24.28
CA ASN A 257 -0.80 -0.77 24.02
C ASN A 257 -1.05 -1.85 22.94
N CYS A 258 -1.73 -1.45 21.87
CA CYS A 258 -2.05 -2.27 20.71
C CYS A 258 -1.05 -2.01 19.57
N ILE A 259 -0.97 -2.95 18.62
CA ILE A 259 -0.03 -2.88 17.50
C ILE A 259 -0.52 -1.84 16.50
N THR A 260 0.37 -0.92 16.08
CA THR A 260 0.03 0.15 15.13
C THR A 260 0.01 -0.34 13.68
N PRO A 261 -0.79 0.26 12.80
CA PRO A 261 -0.73 -0.05 11.37
C PRO A 261 0.61 0.43 10.78
N ILE A 262 1.16 -0.29 9.80
CA ILE A 262 2.48 0.02 9.21
C ILE A 262 2.41 0.60 7.78
N ILE A 263 1.25 0.47 7.13
CA ILE A 263 1.03 0.76 5.72
C ILE A 263 -0.35 1.40 5.54
N GLU A 264 -0.40 2.44 4.72
CA GLU A 264 -1.64 2.95 4.13
C GLU A 264 -1.61 2.66 2.63
N GLN A 265 -2.57 1.86 2.16
CA GLN A 265 -2.75 1.60 0.75
C GLN A 265 -3.68 2.65 0.15
N THR A 266 -3.11 3.59 -0.62
CA THR A 266 -3.85 4.69 -1.23
C THR A 266 -3.75 4.69 -2.74
N GLU A 267 -4.75 5.22 -3.42
CA GLU A 267 -4.66 5.52 -4.84
C GLU A 267 -3.54 6.55 -5.09
N TYR A 268 -2.72 6.29 -6.09
CA TYR A 268 -1.67 7.19 -6.54
C TYR A 268 -1.40 7.00 -8.03
N HIS A 269 -1.58 8.07 -8.80
CA HIS A 269 -1.26 8.18 -10.22
C HIS A 269 -1.21 9.67 -10.59
N ILE A 270 -0.85 9.99 -11.83
CA ILE A 270 -0.63 11.39 -12.26
C ILE A 270 -1.84 12.32 -12.03
N PHE A 271 -3.05 11.77 -12.00
CA PHE A 271 -4.30 12.50 -11.76
C PHE A 271 -4.79 12.46 -10.29
N CYS A 272 -4.19 11.63 -9.43
CA CYS A 272 -4.53 11.50 -8.02
C CYS A 272 -3.24 11.48 -7.21
N ARG A 273 -2.80 12.67 -6.77
CA ARG A 273 -1.48 12.89 -6.15
C ARG A 273 -1.56 13.45 -4.74
N GLU A 274 -2.64 14.16 -4.43
CA GLU A 274 -2.77 14.98 -3.22
C GLU A 274 -2.47 14.20 -1.94
N LYS A 275 -3.15 13.06 -1.73
CA LYS A 275 -2.98 12.29 -0.49
C LYS A 275 -1.58 11.71 -0.32
N ALA A 276 -1.01 11.21 -1.41
CA ALA A 276 0.30 10.59 -1.41
C ALA A 276 1.44 11.61 -1.27
N GLU A 277 1.30 12.80 -1.83
CA GLU A 277 2.37 13.79 -1.86
C GLU A 277 2.29 14.81 -0.72
N LEU A 278 1.08 15.13 -0.22
CA LEU A 278 0.91 16.12 0.84
C LEU A 278 0.82 15.49 2.23
N TYR A 279 -0.09 14.54 2.44
CA TYR A 279 -0.40 14.04 3.79
C TYR A 279 0.46 12.85 4.23
N LEU A 280 0.72 11.89 3.34
CA LEU A 280 1.45 10.68 3.72
C LEU A 280 2.93 10.88 4.09
N PRO A 281 3.70 11.82 3.51
CA PRO A 281 5.06 12.09 3.98
C PRO A 281 5.08 12.58 5.44
N GLU A 282 4.10 13.38 5.83
CA GLU A 282 3.95 13.83 7.21
C GLU A 282 3.63 12.67 8.16
N LEU A 283 2.69 11.80 7.78
CA LEU A 283 2.36 10.58 8.55
C LEU A 283 3.56 9.64 8.64
N TYR A 284 4.35 9.48 7.58
CA TYR A 284 5.58 8.70 7.63
C TYR A 284 6.57 9.26 8.65
N ASN A 285 6.78 10.57 8.66
CA ASN A 285 7.71 11.20 9.59
C ASN A 285 7.23 11.08 11.05
N LYS A 286 5.94 11.34 11.30
CA LYS A 286 5.34 11.33 12.64
C LYS A 286 5.18 9.93 13.22
N ILE A 287 4.57 9.01 12.47
CA ILE A 287 4.13 7.70 12.99
C ILE A 287 4.75 6.50 12.26
N GLY A 288 5.48 6.72 11.16
CA GLY A 288 6.25 5.68 10.48
C GLY A 288 5.48 4.86 9.45
N ILE A 289 4.27 5.29 9.08
CA ILE A 289 3.43 4.62 8.07
C ILE A 289 3.89 5.00 6.66
N ARG A 290 4.06 4.00 5.77
CA ARG A 290 4.43 4.24 4.36
C ARG A 290 3.24 4.07 3.42
N ILE A 291 3.37 4.79 2.30
CA ILE A 291 2.55 4.67 1.10
C ILE A 291 2.81 3.32 0.42
N SER A 292 1.75 2.57 0.18
CA SER A 292 1.73 1.60 -0.91
C SER A 292 0.66 2.02 -1.90
N PRO A 293 1.00 2.36 -3.15
CA PRO A 293 -0.01 2.65 -4.16
C PRO A 293 -0.96 1.44 -4.33
N CYS A 294 -2.28 1.63 -4.20
CA CYS A 294 -3.29 0.61 -4.57
C CYS A 294 -3.14 0.20 -6.03
N THR A 295 -2.57 1.07 -6.85
CA THR A 295 -2.17 0.83 -8.22
C THR A 295 -0.80 0.15 -8.24
N ALA A 296 -0.80 -1.18 -8.25
CA ALA A 296 0.18 -1.97 -9.00
C ALA A 296 0.24 -1.54 -10.51
N CYS A 297 -0.65 -0.64 -10.94
CA CYS A 297 -0.76 -0.05 -12.27
C CYS A 297 -0.36 1.44 -12.36
N ALA A 298 0.71 1.89 -11.70
CA ALA A 298 1.34 3.17 -12.13
C ALA A 298 1.93 3.08 -13.56
N ILE A 299 1.92 1.89 -14.19
CA ILE A 299 2.41 1.66 -15.56
C ILE A 299 1.27 1.46 -16.58
N LEU A 300 0.02 1.12 -16.19
CA LEU A 300 -0.99 0.66 -17.16
C LEU A 300 -2.17 1.59 -17.46
N CYS A 301 -2.28 2.77 -16.83
CA CYS A 301 -3.37 3.72 -17.15
C CYS A 301 -2.97 4.86 -18.10
N VAL A 302 -1.78 4.82 -18.72
CA VAL A 302 -1.37 5.79 -19.76
C VAL A 302 -1.51 5.22 -21.18
N GLU A 303 -1.98 3.98 -21.34
CA GLU A 303 -2.45 3.52 -22.65
C GLU A 303 -3.85 4.06 -22.91
N GLY A 304 -3.89 5.23 -23.54
CA GLY A 304 -5.09 5.79 -24.13
C GLY A 304 -5.70 4.78 -25.09
N LYS A 305 -6.80 4.15 -24.67
CA LYS A 305 -7.72 3.52 -25.62
C LYS A 305 -8.31 4.65 -26.47
N LYS A 306 -7.84 4.73 -27.71
CA LYS A 306 -8.56 5.39 -28.80
C LYS A 306 -9.85 4.63 -29.09
#